data_AF-X1FBZ0-F1
#
_entry.id   AF-X1FBZ0-F1
#
_cell.length_a   1.000
_cell.length_b   1.000
_cell.length_c   1.000
_cell.angle_alpha   90.00
_cell.angle_beta   90.00
_cell.angle_gamma   90.00
#
_symmetry.space_group_name_H-M   'P 1'
#
loop_
_entity.id
_entity.type
_entity.pdbx_description
1 polymer ?
#
loop_
_entity_poly.entity_id
_entity_poly.type
_entity_poly.pdbx_seq_one_letter_code
_entity_poly.pdbx_strand_id
1 'polypeptide(L)'
;EMFYGCVLCQSFAPTHACCITPDRTSLCGSINWFDARAAAKVDPKGPLFEIPPGECVNLEAGEYTGINEMIKKRSLGEIERIYLYSGMEFPHTSCGCFEAIDFYIPEVNGHGIVDRNYSDVAINGLPFSAMANQTGGGKQLPGFNGVSIQYIINKNYQRFDGGINTVVWMPKAVKDRVGEFLPQDLLPKIATEEEVTDINDLKKWLEDVDHPIVKTWAEVLGEEEEEEDCLYQNR
;
A
#
# COMPACT_ATOMS: atom_id res chain seq x y z
N GLU A 1 12.03 -18.61 7.29
CA GLU A 1 12.98 -17.46 7.26
C GLU A 1 12.55 -16.45 8.32
N MET A 2 13.42 -15.53 8.75
CA MET A 2 13.10 -14.56 9.80
C MET A 2 12.59 -13.25 9.19
N PHE A 3 11.55 -12.64 9.76
CA PHE A 3 11.14 -11.27 9.44
C PHE A 3 11.66 -10.29 10.50
N TYR A 4 11.52 -8.99 10.25
CA TYR A 4 12.02 -7.98 11.17
C TYR A 4 11.00 -6.89 11.44
N GLY A 5 10.89 -6.49 12.69
CA GLY A 5 10.07 -5.38 13.12
C GLY A 5 10.88 -4.11 13.28
N CYS A 6 10.26 -2.94 13.11
CA CYS A 6 10.85 -1.66 13.47
C CYS A 6 9.84 -0.76 14.17
N VAL A 7 10.24 -0.22 15.34
CA VAL A 7 9.42 0.70 16.16
C VAL A 7 10.04 2.10 16.33
N LEU A 8 11.01 2.46 15.48
CA LEU A 8 11.67 3.78 15.53
C LEU A 8 10.67 4.94 15.50
N CYS A 9 9.58 4.78 14.75
CA CYS A 9 8.57 5.82 14.54
C CYS A 9 7.48 5.88 15.62
N GLN A 10 7.55 5.05 16.67
CA GLN A 10 6.55 5.06 17.75
C GLN A 10 6.57 6.35 18.59
N SER A 11 7.61 7.17 18.46
CA SER A 11 7.66 8.50 19.10
C SER A 11 6.58 9.46 18.57
N PHE A 12 6.07 9.25 17.35
CA PHE A 12 5.00 10.08 16.76
C PHE A 12 3.81 9.28 16.23
N ALA A 13 3.94 7.96 16.06
CA ALA A 13 2.84 7.05 15.74
C ALA A 13 2.84 5.86 16.73
N PRO A 14 2.31 6.01 17.95
CA PRO A 14 2.49 5.03 19.03
C PRO A 14 1.97 3.62 18.72
N THR A 15 0.93 3.52 17.89
CA THR A 15 0.31 2.25 17.49
C THR A 15 0.94 1.64 16.24
N HIS A 16 1.96 2.28 15.65
CA HIS A 16 2.63 1.80 14.46
C HIS A 16 3.80 0.85 14.79
N ALA A 17 3.97 -0.18 13.97
CA ALA A 17 5.24 -0.91 13.85
C ALA A 17 5.39 -1.39 12.41
N CYS A 18 6.56 -1.18 11.81
CA CYS A 18 6.89 -1.75 10.50
C CYS A 18 7.16 -3.25 10.61
N CYS A 19 6.63 -4.04 9.68
CA CYS A 19 7.07 -5.39 9.38
C CYS A 19 7.87 -5.39 8.07
N ILE A 20 9.12 -5.81 8.15
CA ILE A 20 10.10 -5.79 7.07
C ILE A 20 10.41 -7.23 6.69
N THR A 21 10.17 -7.54 5.41
CA THR A 21 10.42 -8.87 4.82
C THR A 21 11.35 -8.73 3.62
N PRO A 22 11.88 -9.82 3.05
CA PRO A 22 12.64 -9.75 1.79
C PRO A 22 11.85 -9.11 0.65
N ASP A 23 10.52 -9.22 0.68
CA ASP A 23 9.63 -8.72 -0.36
C ASP A 23 8.91 -7.41 0.00
N ARG A 24 9.03 -6.91 1.24
CA ARG A 24 8.45 -5.64 1.68
C ARG A 24 9.46 -4.85 2.50
N THR A 25 10.10 -3.89 1.83
CA THR A 25 10.96 -2.87 2.46
C THR A 25 10.14 -1.99 3.39
N SER A 26 10.75 -1.45 4.45
CA SER A 26 10.09 -0.45 5.30
C SER A 26 9.55 0.72 4.46
N LEU A 27 8.44 1.33 4.92
CA LEU A 27 7.78 2.43 4.21
C LEU A 27 8.69 3.66 3.99
N CYS A 28 9.72 3.86 4.82
CA CYS A 28 10.67 4.96 4.67
C CYS A 28 11.73 4.73 3.59
N GLY A 29 11.78 3.53 2.99
CA GLY A 29 12.77 3.14 1.99
C GLY A 29 14.20 2.97 2.52
N SER A 30 14.46 3.34 3.78
CA SER A 30 15.83 3.40 4.34
C SER A 30 16.26 2.13 5.07
N ILE A 31 15.35 1.19 5.28
CA ILE A 31 15.62 -0.07 5.99
C ILE A 31 15.04 -1.21 5.16
N ASN A 32 15.90 -1.94 4.47
CA ASN A 32 15.55 -3.21 3.84
C ASN A 32 15.75 -4.38 4.81
N TRP A 33 15.44 -5.60 4.37
CA TRP A 33 15.56 -6.80 5.18
C TRP A 33 17.00 -7.09 5.68
N PHE A 34 18.01 -6.83 4.86
CA PHE A 34 19.41 -7.04 5.23
C PHE A 34 19.86 -6.03 6.30
N ASP A 35 19.44 -4.77 6.16
CA ASP A 35 19.70 -3.71 7.15
C ASP A 35 19.05 -4.06 8.49
N ALA A 36 17.78 -4.50 8.45
CA ALA A 36 17.04 -4.87 9.65
C ALA A 36 17.68 -6.07 10.37
N ARG A 37 18.12 -7.07 9.60
CA ARG A 37 18.89 -8.21 10.12
C ARG A 37 20.20 -7.81 10.76
N ALA A 38 20.95 -6.91 10.14
CA ALA A 38 22.20 -6.43 10.69
C ALA A 38 21.96 -5.64 11.99
N ALA A 39 21.00 -4.71 11.98
CA ALA A 39 20.67 -3.87 13.13
C ALA A 39 20.20 -4.69 14.33
N ALA A 40 19.30 -5.67 14.14
CA ALA A 40 18.80 -6.53 15.22
C ALA A 40 19.91 -7.40 15.84
N LYS A 41 20.96 -7.73 15.08
CA LYS A 41 22.13 -8.47 15.60
C LYS A 41 23.10 -7.56 16.36
N VAL A 42 23.30 -6.34 15.88
CA VAL A 42 24.20 -5.36 16.50
C VAL A 42 23.64 -4.87 17.84
N ASP A 43 22.34 -4.56 17.89
CA ASP A 43 21.65 -4.18 19.11
C ASP A 43 20.34 -4.97 19.29
N PRO A 44 20.39 -6.14 19.96
CA PRO A 44 19.20 -6.97 20.20
C PRO A 44 18.13 -6.31 21.08
N LYS A 45 18.45 -5.22 21.78
CA LYS A 45 17.50 -4.44 22.58
C LYS A 45 17.06 -3.16 21.87
N GLY A 46 17.52 -2.97 20.65
CA GLY A 46 17.23 -1.82 19.84
C GLY A 46 15.80 -1.82 19.28
N PRO A 47 15.47 -0.81 18.46
CA PRO A 47 14.14 -0.64 17.91
C PRO A 47 13.87 -1.57 16.71
N LEU A 48 14.90 -2.24 16.17
CA LEU A 48 14.77 -3.29 15.18
C LEU A 48 14.93 -4.65 15.84
N PHE A 49 14.00 -5.56 15.58
CA PHE A 49 13.94 -6.84 16.29
C PHE A 49 13.45 -7.97 15.38
N GLU A 50 13.79 -9.21 15.72
CA GLU A 50 13.35 -10.39 14.98
C GLU A 50 11.87 -10.70 15.20
N ILE A 51 11.20 -11.12 14.11
CA ILE A 51 9.84 -11.63 14.11
C ILE A 51 9.90 -13.05 13.53
N PRO A 52 9.77 -14.09 14.37
CA PRO A 52 9.49 -15.43 13.89
C PRO A 52 8.17 -15.40 13.12
N PRO A 53 8.11 -15.86 11.85
CA PRO A 53 6.89 -15.74 11.05
C PRO A 53 5.72 -16.53 11.64
N GLY A 54 5.97 -17.67 12.28
CA GLY A 54 4.89 -18.56 12.73
C GLY A 54 4.23 -19.29 11.55
N GLU A 55 2.92 -19.51 11.65
CA GLU A 55 2.10 -20.13 10.60
C GLU A 55 1.76 -19.10 9.53
N CYS A 56 1.83 -19.50 8.26
CA CYS A 56 1.33 -18.71 7.14
C CYS A 56 -0.17 -18.98 6.99
N VAL A 57 -1.00 -18.01 7.40
CA VAL A 57 -2.46 -18.14 7.40
C VAL A 57 -3.01 -17.89 5.99
N ASN A 58 -2.48 -16.85 5.33
CA ASN A 58 -2.83 -16.52 3.96
C ASN A 58 -1.57 -16.08 3.23
N LEU A 59 -1.09 -16.94 2.32
CA LEU A 59 0.12 -16.64 1.56
C LEU A 59 -0.09 -15.41 0.68
N GLU A 60 -1.22 -15.29 -0.03
CA GLU A 60 -1.46 -14.22 -0.99
C GLU A 60 -1.45 -12.85 -0.31
N ALA A 61 -2.18 -12.71 0.80
CA ALA A 61 -2.20 -11.54 1.66
C ALA A 61 -0.87 -11.28 2.40
N GLY A 62 -0.03 -12.32 2.53
CA GLY A 62 1.15 -12.29 3.39
C GLY A 62 0.79 -12.19 4.87
N GLU A 63 -0.27 -12.89 5.28
CA GLU A 63 -0.67 -13.01 6.68
C GLU A 63 0.09 -14.14 7.36
N TYR A 64 0.71 -13.82 8.49
CA TYR A 64 1.44 -14.77 9.30
C TYR A 64 1.11 -14.55 10.78
N THR A 65 0.95 -15.64 11.54
CA THR A 65 0.56 -15.54 12.95
C THR A 65 1.57 -14.75 13.78
N GLY A 66 2.88 -14.91 13.52
CA GLY A 66 3.92 -14.15 14.20
C GLY A 66 3.95 -12.66 13.86
N ILE A 67 3.47 -12.27 12.67
CA ILE A 67 3.28 -10.86 12.31
C ILE A 67 2.08 -10.30 13.07
N ASN A 68 0.97 -11.03 13.13
CA ASN A 68 -0.22 -10.62 13.88
C ASN A 68 0.08 -10.47 15.39
N GLU A 69 0.81 -11.42 15.97
CA GLU A 69 1.30 -11.31 17.35
C GLU A 69 2.20 -10.10 17.56
N MET A 70 3.12 -9.84 16.61
CA MET A 70 4.01 -8.69 16.66
C MET A 70 3.21 -7.39 16.65
N ILE A 71 2.33 -7.21 15.67
CA ILE A 71 1.63 -5.94 15.51
C ILE A 71 0.69 -5.70 16.70
N LYS A 72 -0.05 -6.72 17.17
CA LYS A 72 -0.90 -6.64 18.36
C LYS A 72 -0.13 -6.22 19.60
N LYS A 73 1.06 -6.78 19.80
CA LYS A 73 1.93 -6.39 20.93
C LYS A 73 2.44 -4.97 20.79
N ARG A 74 2.94 -4.60 19.60
CA ARG A 74 3.60 -3.29 19.38
C ARG A 74 2.61 -2.15 19.26
N SER A 75 1.38 -2.41 18.85
CA SER A 75 0.30 -1.43 18.76
C SER A 75 -0.51 -1.30 20.06
N LEU A 76 -0.07 -1.92 21.16
CA LEU A 76 -0.81 -1.96 22.44
C LEU A 76 -2.21 -2.57 22.34
N GLY A 77 -2.41 -3.51 21.41
CA GLY A 77 -3.69 -4.17 21.16
C GLY A 77 -4.59 -3.49 20.14
N GLU A 78 -4.26 -2.28 19.68
CA GLU A 78 -5.09 -1.52 18.71
C GLU A 78 -5.26 -2.23 17.37
N ILE A 79 -4.21 -2.87 16.87
CA ILE A 79 -4.17 -3.54 15.57
C ILE A 79 -3.97 -5.03 15.82
N GLU A 80 -4.95 -5.85 15.45
CA GLU A 80 -4.89 -7.28 15.73
C GLU A 80 -4.19 -8.10 14.65
N ARG A 81 -4.23 -7.63 13.41
CA ARG A 81 -3.69 -8.31 12.24
C ARG A 81 -3.30 -7.32 11.14
N ILE A 82 -2.38 -7.75 10.29
CA ILE A 82 -2.03 -7.01 9.07
C ILE A 82 -1.80 -7.97 7.91
N TYR A 83 -2.19 -7.54 6.72
CA TYR A 83 -1.83 -8.16 5.47
C TYR A 83 -0.63 -7.42 4.88
N LEU A 84 0.46 -8.16 4.63
CA LEU A 84 1.66 -7.57 4.05
C LEU A 84 1.50 -7.18 2.59
N TYR A 85 0.51 -7.70 1.88
CA TYR A 85 0.36 -7.45 0.45
C TYR A 85 -1.04 -6.98 0.08
N SER A 86 -1.67 -6.24 1.00
CA SER A 86 -2.94 -5.57 0.82
C SER A 86 -2.87 -4.15 1.37
N GLY A 87 -3.43 -3.22 0.61
CA GLY A 87 -3.74 -1.85 0.96
C GLY A 87 -5.22 -1.64 1.28
N MET A 88 -6.08 -2.63 1.03
CA MET A 88 -7.53 -2.55 1.24
C MET A 88 -7.97 -3.35 2.46
N GLU A 89 -7.73 -4.65 2.50
CA GLU A 89 -8.05 -5.51 3.63
C GLU A 89 -6.90 -5.57 4.64
N PHE A 90 -7.18 -5.25 5.91
CA PHE A 90 -6.21 -5.19 7.02
C PHE A 90 -4.84 -4.58 6.65
N PRO A 91 -4.80 -3.37 6.08
CA PRO A 91 -3.55 -2.81 5.59
C PRO A 91 -2.52 -2.62 6.71
N HIS A 92 -1.26 -2.65 6.30
CA HIS A 92 -0.16 -2.30 7.19
C HIS A 92 -0.28 -0.82 7.59
N THR A 93 -0.17 -0.52 8.89
CA THR A 93 -0.25 0.88 9.36
C THR A 93 0.91 1.73 8.86
N SER A 94 0.71 3.04 8.75
CA SER A 94 1.76 3.98 8.33
C SER A 94 2.08 4.98 9.43
N CYS A 95 3.35 5.35 9.59
CA CYS A 95 3.75 6.37 10.55
C CYS A 95 3.68 7.78 9.96
N GLY A 96 4.68 8.20 9.18
CA GLY A 96 4.78 9.56 8.63
C GLY A 96 6.06 9.82 7.83
N CYS A 97 7.00 8.87 7.79
CA CYS A 97 8.23 8.95 7.01
C CYS A 97 8.17 8.17 5.67
N PHE A 98 6.99 7.80 5.19
CA PHE A 98 6.82 7.11 3.91
C PHE A 98 7.31 7.95 2.72
N GLU A 99 7.94 7.31 1.74
CA GLU A 99 8.42 7.99 0.53
C GLU A 99 7.27 8.38 -0.40
N ALA A 100 6.26 7.52 -0.48
CA ALA A 100 5.07 7.71 -1.29
C ALA A 100 3.79 7.24 -0.58
N ILE A 101 2.66 7.67 -1.12
CA ILE A 101 1.32 7.21 -0.72
C ILE A 101 0.71 6.51 -1.92
N ASP A 102 0.28 5.28 -1.71
CA ASP A 102 -0.66 4.54 -2.54
C ASP A 102 -2.08 4.85 -2.02
N PHE A 103 -2.90 5.49 -2.86
CA PHE A 103 -4.26 5.89 -2.53
C PHE A 103 -5.28 5.28 -3.50
N TYR A 104 -6.40 4.80 -2.95
CA TYR A 104 -7.50 4.24 -3.72
C TYR A 104 -8.34 5.33 -4.40
N ILE A 105 -8.79 5.06 -5.62
CA ILE A 105 -9.60 5.90 -6.49
C ILE A 105 -10.90 5.14 -6.81
N PRO A 106 -11.97 5.35 -6.02
CA PRO A 106 -13.22 4.60 -6.15
C PRO A 106 -13.84 4.63 -7.55
N GLU A 107 -13.78 5.79 -8.23
CA GLU A 107 -14.43 6.06 -9.52
C GLU A 107 -13.96 5.13 -10.65
N VAL A 108 -12.79 4.53 -10.49
CA VAL A 108 -12.16 3.63 -11.46
C VAL A 108 -11.68 2.31 -10.83
N ASN A 109 -12.10 2.01 -9.60
CA ASN A 109 -11.66 0.85 -8.82
C ASN A 109 -10.13 0.65 -8.88
N GLY A 110 -9.37 1.74 -8.82
CA GLY A 110 -7.94 1.76 -9.11
C GLY A 110 -7.14 2.48 -8.05
N HIS A 111 -5.83 2.50 -8.20
CA HIS A 111 -4.91 3.12 -7.26
C HIS A 111 -4.08 4.22 -7.93
N GLY A 112 -3.91 5.33 -7.22
CA GLY A 112 -2.94 6.35 -7.54
C GLY A 112 -1.72 6.25 -6.63
N ILE A 113 -0.55 6.67 -7.12
CA ILE A 113 0.66 6.77 -6.30
C ILE A 113 1.20 8.19 -6.37
N VAL A 114 1.50 8.81 -5.23
CA VAL A 114 2.16 10.12 -5.17
C VAL A 114 3.34 10.08 -4.22
N ASP A 115 4.49 10.63 -4.61
CA ASP A 115 5.64 10.74 -3.72
C ASP A 115 5.66 12.06 -2.94
N ARG A 116 6.45 12.09 -1.88
CA ARG A 116 6.57 13.24 -0.98
C ARG A 116 7.03 14.53 -1.66
N ASN A 117 7.71 14.43 -2.80
CA ASN A 117 8.24 15.58 -3.52
C ASN A 117 7.24 16.21 -4.49
N TYR A 118 6.12 15.54 -4.77
CA TYR A 118 5.07 16.08 -5.61
C TYR A 118 4.40 17.28 -4.92
N SER A 119 4.53 18.45 -5.53
CA SER A 119 4.10 19.73 -4.95
C SER A 119 2.71 20.18 -5.39
N ASP A 120 2.13 19.52 -6.39
CA ASP A 120 0.80 19.84 -6.91
C ASP A 120 -0.28 18.95 -6.25
N VAL A 121 -1.49 19.04 -6.78
CA VAL A 121 -2.65 18.26 -6.39
C VAL A 121 -2.67 16.97 -7.20
N ALA A 122 -2.90 15.83 -6.54
CA ALA A 122 -3.05 14.54 -7.21
C ALA A 122 -4.42 14.44 -7.89
N ILE A 123 -4.61 13.41 -8.72
CA ILE A 123 -5.85 13.23 -9.50
C ILE A 123 -7.14 13.21 -8.67
N ASN A 124 -7.05 12.83 -7.38
CA ASN A 124 -8.17 12.84 -6.43
C ASN A 124 -8.46 14.23 -5.80
N GLY A 125 -7.81 15.30 -6.28
CA GLY A 125 -8.02 16.65 -5.78
C GLY A 125 -7.31 16.96 -4.45
N LEU A 126 -6.44 16.08 -3.96
CA LEU A 126 -5.72 16.28 -2.70
C LEU A 126 -4.21 16.52 -2.92
N PRO A 127 -3.58 17.47 -2.20
CA PRO A 127 -2.13 17.54 -2.13
C PRO A 127 -1.55 16.42 -1.24
N PHE A 128 -0.26 16.08 -1.42
CA PHE A 128 0.43 15.05 -0.64
C PHE A 128 0.25 15.24 0.89
N SER A 129 0.34 16.48 1.38
CA SER A 129 0.23 16.79 2.81
C SER A 129 -1.14 16.44 3.40
N ALA A 130 -2.22 16.61 2.63
CA ALA A 130 -3.57 16.26 3.05
C ALA A 130 -3.75 14.73 3.11
N MET A 131 -3.24 14.00 2.12
CA MET A 131 -3.25 12.53 2.14
C MET A 131 -2.35 11.96 3.23
N ALA A 132 -1.19 12.58 3.49
CA ALA A 132 -0.27 12.13 4.54
C ALA A 132 -0.89 12.20 5.94
N ASN A 133 -1.72 13.23 6.19
CA ASN A 133 -2.46 13.36 7.45
C ASN A 133 -3.51 12.24 7.66
N GLN A 134 -4.07 11.71 6.57
CA GLN A 134 -5.02 10.60 6.62
C GLN A 134 -4.29 9.26 6.78
N THR A 135 -3.22 9.07 6.00
CA THR A 135 -2.44 7.83 5.92
C THR A 135 -1.65 7.55 7.20
N GLY A 136 -1.07 8.59 7.81
CA GLY A 136 -0.15 8.47 8.94
C GLY A 136 -0.80 8.21 10.29
N GLY A 137 0.03 8.23 11.33
CA GLY A 137 -0.41 8.16 12.73
C GLY A 137 -0.63 6.75 13.29
N GLY A 138 -0.23 5.70 12.57
CA GLY A 138 -0.29 4.32 13.05
C GLY A 138 -1.70 3.73 13.04
N LYS A 139 -2.58 4.25 12.20
CA LYS A 139 -3.93 3.72 11.98
C LYS A 139 -3.91 2.70 10.84
N GLN A 140 -4.87 1.78 10.87
CA GLN A 140 -5.14 0.87 9.77
C GLN A 140 -6.26 1.50 8.93
N LEU A 141 -5.89 2.07 7.78
CA LEU A 141 -6.79 2.82 6.91
C LEU A 141 -6.82 2.17 5.52
N PRO A 142 -7.89 1.43 5.17
CA PRO A 142 -8.10 0.93 3.82
C PRO A 142 -8.01 2.04 2.76
N GLY A 143 -7.28 1.75 1.68
CA GLY A 143 -7.17 2.66 0.54
C GLY A 143 -6.20 3.84 0.72
N PHE A 144 -5.48 3.95 1.83
CA PHE A 144 -4.43 4.96 2.01
C PHE A 144 -3.20 4.34 2.69
N ASN A 145 -2.16 4.09 1.90
CA ASN A 145 -1.01 3.29 2.32
C ASN A 145 0.30 4.03 2.10
N GLY A 146 1.07 4.21 3.18
CA GLY A 146 2.44 4.69 3.10
C GLY A 146 3.37 3.58 2.59
N VAL A 147 4.05 3.84 1.48
CA VAL A 147 4.92 2.88 0.80
C VAL A 147 6.29 3.47 0.50
N SER A 148 7.28 2.59 0.36
CA SER A 148 8.58 2.95 -0.21
C SER A 148 8.59 2.73 -1.71
N ILE A 149 9.47 3.46 -2.41
CA ILE A 149 9.61 3.35 -3.86
C ILE A 149 10.07 1.93 -4.25
N GLN A 150 10.91 1.32 -3.43
CA GLN A 150 11.36 -0.06 -3.64
C GLN A 150 10.22 -1.08 -3.50
N TYR A 151 9.20 -0.82 -2.67
CA TYR A 151 8.07 -1.74 -2.55
C TYR A 151 7.18 -1.71 -3.79
N ILE A 152 6.99 -0.54 -4.42
CA ILE A 152 6.18 -0.38 -5.64
C ILE A 152 6.63 -1.31 -6.76
N ILE A 153 7.95 -1.48 -6.93
CA ILE A 153 8.53 -2.33 -7.97
C ILE A 153 8.62 -3.81 -7.58
N ASN A 154 8.17 -4.19 -6.38
CA ASN A 154 8.22 -5.58 -5.94
C ASN A 154 7.06 -6.38 -6.55
N LYS A 155 7.31 -7.62 -6.96
CA LYS A 155 6.28 -8.54 -7.50
C LYS A 155 5.13 -8.83 -6.53
N ASN A 156 5.34 -8.67 -5.23
CA ASN A 156 4.31 -8.86 -4.20
C ASN A 156 3.64 -7.54 -3.80
N TYR A 157 3.94 -6.42 -4.48
CA TYR A 157 3.26 -5.16 -4.26
C TYR A 157 1.75 -5.35 -4.36
N GLN A 158 1.04 -5.13 -3.25
CA GLN A 158 -0.42 -5.20 -3.12
C GLN A 158 -1.07 -6.40 -3.83
N ARG A 159 -0.37 -7.54 -3.94
CA ARG A 159 -0.82 -8.64 -4.81
C ARG A 159 -2.19 -9.22 -4.44
N PHE A 160 -2.54 -9.15 -3.17
CA PHE A 160 -3.87 -9.57 -2.69
C PHE A 160 -4.99 -8.72 -3.29
N ASP A 161 -4.70 -7.46 -3.58
CA ASP A 161 -5.63 -6.52 -4.20
C ASP A 161 -5.46 -6.46 -5.73
N GLY A 162 -4.75 -7.40 -6.36
CA GLY A 162 -4.46 -7.40 -7.80
C GLY A 162 -3.12 -6.75 -8.20
N GLY A 163 -2.41 -6.21 -7.22
CA GLY A 163 -1.03 -5.72 -7.32
C GLY A 163 -0.83 -4.55 -8.26
N ILE A 164 0.33 -4.48 -8.92
CA ILE A 164 0.70 -3.31 -9.73
C ILE A 164 -0.31 -3.00 -10.86
N ASN A 165 -1.07 -4.00 -11.32
CA ASN A 165 -2.09 -3.84 -12.36
C ASN A 165 -3.28 -2.98 -11.94
N THR A 166 -3.43 -2.66 -10.65
CA THR A 166 -4.47 -1.74 -10.18
C THR A 166 -4.03 -0.29 -10.19
N VAL A 167 -2.73 0.00 -10.42
CA VAL A 167 -2.21 1.37 -10.42
C VAL A 167 -2.54 2.05 -11.74
N VAL A 168 -3.40 3.05 -11.67
CA VAL A 168 -3.95 3.78 -12.83
C VAL A 168 -3.33 5.16 -13.03
N TRP A 169 -2.72 5.73 -11.98
CA TRP A 169 -2.19 7.08 -12.02
C TRP A 169 -0.95 7.24 -11.13
N MET A 170 0.07 7.95 -11.61
CA MET A 170 1.18 8.42 -10.79
C MET A 170 1.88 9.62 -11.44
N PRO A 171 2.47 10.55 -10.67
CA PRO A 171 3.22 11.65 -11.26
C PRO A 171 4.33 11.16 -12.18
N LYS A 172 4.60 11.90 -13.25
CA LYS A 172 5.64 11.57 -14.22
C LYS A 172 6.99 11.33 -13.55
N ALA A 173 7.34 12.14 -12.55
CA ALA A 173 8.57 11.97 -11.78
C ALA A 173 8.64 10.61 -11.05
N VAL A 174 7.50 10.10 -10.54
CA VAL A 174 7.44 8.76 -9.94
C VAL A 174 7.55 7.70 -11.02
N LYS A 175 6.77 7.85 -12.10
CA LYS A 175 6.77 6.93 -13.25
C LYS A 175 8.15 6.76 -13.86
N ASP A 176 8.90 7.84 -14.05
CA ASP A 176 10.26 7.83 -14.59
C ASP A 176 11.25 7.11 -13.65
N ARG A 177 11.04 7.18 -12.33
CA ARG A 177 11.91 6.51 -11.34
C ARG A 177 11.70 5.00 -11.27
N VAL A 178 10.47 4.52 -11.48
CA VAL A 178 10.12 3.10 -11.33
C VAL A 178 9.90 2.37 -12.65
N GLY A 179 9.68 3.09 -13.75
CA GLY A 179 9.14 2.56 -14.99
C GLY A 179 9.98 1.46 -15.67
N GLU A 180 11.31 1.51 -15.55
CA GLU A 180 12.20 0.45 -16.07
C GLU A 180 11.98 -0.90 -15.38
N PHE A 181 11.41 -0.91 -14.18
CA PHE A 181 11.16 -2.10 -13.37
C PHE A 181 9.70 -2.57 -13.43
N LEU A 182 8.80 -1.77 -14.01
CA LEU A 182 7.39 -2.12 -14.16
C LEU A 182 7.16 -2.98 -15.42
N PRO A 183 6.04 -3.73 -15.49
CA PRO A 183 5.64 -4.41 -16.72
C PRO A 183 5.53 -3.42 -17.88
N GLN A 184 6.24 -3.70 -18.97
CA GLN A 184 6.39 -2.76 -20.10
C GLN A 184 5.07 -2.56 -20.87
N ASP A 185 4.17 -3.54 -20.81
CA ASP A 185 2.81 -3.47 -21.36
C ASP A 185 1.84 -2.67 -20.48
N LEU A 186 2.11 -2.58 -19.17
CA LEU A 186 1.33 -1.78 -18.23
C LEU A 186 1.76 -0.32 -18.21
N LEU A 187 3.07 -0.04 -18.26
CA LEU A 187 3.63 1.31 -18.15
C LEU A 187 2.94 2.38 -19.03
N PRO A 188 2.66 2.17 -20.34
CA PRO A 188 1.98 3.17 -21.16
C PRO A 188 0.51 3.37 -20.78
N LYS A 189 -0.06 2.48 -19.96
CA LYS A 189 -1.46 2.49 -19.53
C LYS A 189 -1.66 3.11 -18.15
N ILE A 190 -0.60 3.59 -17.49
CA ILE A 190 -0.69 4.34 -16.24
C ILE A 190 -0.67 5.85 -16.57
N ALA A 191 -1.70 6.59 -16.22
CA ALA A 191 -1.76 8.03 -16.46
C ALA A 191 -0.77 8.80 -15.58
N THR A 192 -0.34 9.97 -16.05
CA THR A 192 0.35 10.98 -15.25
C THR A 192 -0.44 12.28 -15.23
N GLU A 193 0.07 13.28 -14.51
CA GLU A 193 -0.43 14.65 -14.52
C GLU A 193 -0.35 15.32 -15.91
N GLU A 194 0.40 14.77 -16.86
CA GLU A 194 0.48 15.29 -18.24
C GLU A 194 -0.63 14.74 -19.15
N GLU A 195 -1.14 13.54 -18.90
CA GLU A 195 -2.20 12.92 -19.70
C GLU A 195 -3.60 13.16 -19.14
N VAL A 196 -3.76 13.09 -17.81
CA VAL A 196 -5.07 13.21 -17.15
C VAL A 196 -4.92 14.07 -15.89
N THR A 197 -5.61 15.21 -15.88
CA THR A 197 -5.61 16.16 -14.76
C THR A 197 -6.93 16.18 -13.97
N ASP A 198 -8.00 15.58 -14.52
CA ASP A 198 -9.33 15.53 -13.90
C ASP A 198 -9.76 14.06 -13.76
N ILE A 199 -10.21 13.68 -12.56
CA ILE A 199 -10.71 12.34 -12.25
C ILE A 199 -11.87 11.92 -13.16
N ASN A 200 -12.67 12.87 -13.63
CA ASN A 200 -13.79 12.62 -14.53
C ASN A 200 -13.33 12.10 -15.90
N ASP A 201 -12.13 12.48 -16.35
CA ASP A 201 -11.55 12.04 -17.62
C ASP A 201 -10.77 10.72 -17.49
N LEU A 202 -10.37 10.35 -16.26
CA LEU A 202 -9.55 9.17 -15.99
C LEU A 202 -10.21 7.88 -16.46
N LYS A 203 -11.51 7.71 -16.18
CA LYS A 203 -12.25 6.49 -16.56
C LYS A 203 -12.18 6.24 -18.06
N LYS A 204 -12.50 7.26 -18.86
CA LYS A 204 -12.47 7.16 -20.32
C LYS A 204 -11.05 6.91 -20.85
N TRP A 205 -10.05 7.60 -20.30
CA TRP A 205 -8.66 7.39 -20.70
C TRP A 205 -8.21 5.94 -20.46
N LEU A 206 -8.59 5.34 -19.32
CA LEU A 206 -8.29 3.95 -19.00
C LEU A 206 -8.95 2.95 -19.96
N GLU A 207 -10.16 3.24 -20.44
CA GLU A 207 -10.82 2.45 -21.50
C GLU A 207 -10.06 2.56 -22.83
N ASP A 208 -9.68 3.78 -23.23
CA ASP A 208 -9.00 4.06 -24.50
C ASP A 208 -7.62 3.37 -24.59
N VAL A 209 -6.91 3.23 -23.45
CA VAL A 209 -5.62 2.54 -23.37
C VAL A 209 -5.72 1.05 -23.01
N ASP A 210 -6.94 0.52 -22.87
CA ASP A 210 -7.21 -0.88 -22.47
C ASP A 210 -6.48 -1.25 -21.15
N HIS A 211 -6.61 -0.41 -20.12
CA HIS A 211 -5.99 -0.68 -18.82
C HIS A 211 -6.58 -1.96 -18.19
N PRO A 212 -5.76 -2.83 -17.56
CA PRO A 212 -6.25 -4.07 -16.95
C PRO A 212 -7.40 -3.88 -15.95
N ILE A 213 -7.43 -2.74 -15.24
CA ILE A 213 -8.48 -2.40 -14.27
C ILE A 213 -9.89 -2.38 -14.88
N VAL A 214 -10.02 -2.07 -16.18
CA VAL A 214 -11.32 -1.96 -16.87
C VAL A 214 -12.11 -3.27 -16.77
N LYS A 215 -11.40 -4.41 -16.73
CA LYS A 215 -12.01 -5.74 -16.60
C LYS A 215 -12.70 -5.95 -15.26
N THR A 216 -12.24 -5.27 -14.21
CA THR A 216 -12.78 -5.38 -12.84
C THR A 216 -14.08 -4.61 -12.67
N TRP A 217 -14.37 -3.62 -13.52
CA TRP A 217 -15.56 -2.77 -13.35
C TRP A 217 -16.87 -3.54 -13.55
N ALA A 218 -16.86 -4.59 -14.37
CA ALA A 218 -18.02 -5.46 -14.54
C ALA A 218 -18.30 -6.33 -13.29
N GLU A 219 -17.25 -6.68 -12.55
CA GLU A 219 -17.34 -7.45 -11.31
C GLU A 219 -17.87 -6.57 -10.17
N VAL A 220 -17.33 -5.35 -10.04
CA VAL A 220 -17.78 -4.36 -9.04
C VAL A 220 -19.27 -4.02 -9.19
N LEU A 221 -19.74 -3.80 -10.42
CA LEU A 221 -21.17 -3.53 -10.67
C LEU A 221 -22.06 -4.70 -10.23
N GLY A 222 -21.59 -5.94 -10.39
CA GLY A 222 -22.32 -7.12 -9.92
C GLY A 222 -22.35 -7.23 -8.39
N GLU A 223 -21.24 -6.91 -7.71
CA GLU A 223 -21.15 -6.91 -6.25
C GLU A 223 -22.03 -5.82 -5.62
N GLU A 224 -22.07 -4.61 -6.18
CA GLU A 224 -22.93 -3.52 -5.70
C GLU A 224 -24.42 -3.87 -5.85
N GLU A 225 -24.82 -4.50 -6.96
CA GLU A 225 -26.19 -4.99 -7.17
C GLU A 225 -26.56 -6.11 -6.17
N GLU A 226 -25.64 -7.04 -5.89
CA GLU A 226 -25.86 -8.12 -4.91
C GLU A 226 -25.94 -7.60 -3.45
N GLU A 227 -25.12 -6.61 -3.07
CA GLU A 227 -25.18 -5.97 -1.76
C GLU A 227 -26.49 -5.19 -1.58
N GLU A 228 -26.93 -4.44 -2.60
CA GLU A 228 -28.24 -3.78 -2.56
C GLU A 228 -29.37 -4.80 -2.41
N ASP A 229 -29.38 -5.87 -3.21
CA ASP A 229 -30.40 -6.92 -3.12
C ASP A 229 -30.41 -7.62 -1.74
N CYS A 230 -29.24 -7.89 -1.15
CA CYS A 230 -29.13 -8.43 0.20
C CYS A 230 -29.68 -7.46 1.26
N LEU A 231 -29.46 -6.16 1.11
CA LEU A 231 -29.99 -5.14 2.01
C LEU A 231 -31.51 -4.98 1.88
N TYR A 232 -32.06 -5.16 0.67
CA TYR A 232 -33.50 -5.13 0.41
C TYR A 232 -34.22 -6.40 0.91
N GLN A 233 -33.59 -7.58 0.85
CA GLN A 233 -34.18 -8.84 1.34
C GLN A 233 -34.16 -8.99 2.87
N ASN A 234 -33.35 -8.19 3.57
CA ASN A 234 -33.25 -8.18 5.03
C ASN A 234 -34.08 -7.05 5.71
N ARG A 235 -34.98 -6.39 4.97
CA ARG A 235 -36.01 -5.48 5.49
C ARG A 235 -37.40 -6.11 5.45
#